data_AF-A0A662C3H1-F1
#
_entry.id   AF-A0A662C3H1-F1
#
_cell.length_a   1.000
_cell.length_b   1.000
_cell.length_c   1.000
_cell.angle_alpha   90.00
_cell.angle_beta   90.00
_cell.angle_gamma   90.00
#
_symmetry.space_group_name_H-M   'P 1'
#
loop_
_entity.id
_entity.type
_entity.pdbx_description
1 polymer ?
#
loop_
_entity_poly.entity_id
_entity_poly.type
_entity_poly.pdbx_seq_one_letter_code
_entity_poly.pdbx_strand_id
1 'polypeptide(L)'
;MENEILHKEIDLIQGVINRMANNSFLLKGWLISLIAVILALSKDSILTADIRYISTILILPVIVFWYLDAFFLHKEKCYRKLYEWVIQNRSKTDDFLYSLDYSRFKIEVNRTRVIMFSKTLLPFYGITLCILIGISVYNNFM
;
A
#
# COMPACT_ATOMS: atom_id res chain seq x y z
N MET A 1 -24.53 -14.64 -23.42
CA MET A 1 -25.02 -13.42 -22.76
C MET A 1 -24.76 -13.40 -21.26
N GLU A 2 -25.41 -14.24 -20.44
CA GLU A 2 -25.22 -14.21 -18.97
C GLU A 2 -23.76 -14.47 -18.52
N ASN A 3 -23.12 -15.49 -19.11
CA ASN A 3 -21.69 -15.75 -18.85
C ASN A 3 -20.79 -14.61 -19.35
N GLU A 4 -21.14 -13.94 -20.45
CA GLU A 4 -20.35 -12.81 -20.98
C GLU A 4 -20.44 -11.59 -20.05
N ILE A 5 -21.62 -11.35 -19.47
CA ILE A 5 -21.84 -10.30 -18.47
C ILE A 5 -20.99 -10.59 -17.23
N LEU A 6 -21.07 -11.81 -16.69
CA LEU A 6 -20.28 -12.23 -15.53
C LEU A 6 -18.79 -12.06 -15.79
N HIS A 7 -18.29 -12.59 -16.91
CA HIS A 7 -16.87 -12.46 -17.29
C HIS A 7 -16.44 -11.00 -17.40
N LYS A 8 -17.29 -10.14 -18.00
CA LYS A 8 -16.98 -8.72 -18.12
C LYS A 8 -16.88 -8.01 -16.77
N GLU A 9 -17.75 -8.33 -15.82
CA GLU A 9 -17.71 -7.72 -14.49
C GLU A 9 -16.51 -8.17 -13.67
N ILE A 10 -16.22 -9.47 -13.65
CA ILE A 10 -15.06 -9.99 -12.92
C ILE A 10 -13.76 -9.44 -13.53
N ASP A 11 -13.69 -9.24 -14.85
CA ASP A 11 -12.55 -8.60 -15.52
C ASP A 11 -12.38 -7.13 -15.09
N LEU A 12 -13.49 -6.37 -15.00
CA LEU A 12 -13.45 -4.98 -14.53
C LEU A 12 -12.97 -4.90 -13.08
N ILE A 13 -13.50 -5.76 -12.20
CA ILE A 13 -13.11 -5.82 -10.79
C ILE A 13 -11.65 -6.25 -10.65
N GLN A 14 -11.23 -7.29 -11.39
CA GLN A 14 -9.84 -7.76 -11.42
C GLN A 14 -8.89 -6.66 -11.92
N GLY A 15 -9.31 -5.85 -12.90
CA GLY A 15 -8.57 -4.68 -13.34
C GLY A 15 -8.32 -3.67 -12.21
N VAL A 16 -9.32 -3.44 -11.34
CA VAL A 16 -9.15 -2.58 -10.16
C VAL A 16 -8.22 -3.23 -9.12
N ILE A 17 -8.39 -4.52 -8.84
CA ILE A 17 -7.51 -5.29 -7.92
C ILE A 17 -6.05 -5.18 -8.37
N ASN A 18 -5.78 -5.44 -9.66
CA ASN A 18 -4.44 -5.33 -10.24
C ASN A 18 -3.87 -3.92 -10.09
N ARG A 19 -4.68 -2.88 -10.30
CA ARG A 19 -4.26 -1.49 -10.07
C ARG A 19 -3.91 -1.22 -8.61
N MET A 20 -4.67 -1.75 -7.65
CA MET A 20 -4.37 -1.56 -6.22
C MET A 20 -3.07 -2.28 -5.84
N ALA A 21 -2.89 -3.53 -6.29
CA ALA A 21 -1.69 -4.31 -6.07
C ALA A 21 -0.45 -3.63 -6.69
N ASN A 22 -0.57 -3.12 -7.93
CA ASN A 22 0.51 -2.41 -8.60
C ASN A 22 0.88 -1.11 -7.86
N ASN A 23 -0.09 -0.32 -7.42
CA ASN A 23 0.19 0.90 -6.63
C ASN A 23 0.88 0.57 -5.29
N SER A 24 0.43 -0.48 -4.60
CA SER A 24 1.08 -0.99 -3.37
C SER A 24 2.54 -1.38 -3.63
N PHE A 25 2.81 -2.12 -4.70
CA PHE A 25 4.17 -2.51 -5.08
C PHE A 25 5.05 -1.30 -5.45
N LEU A 26 4.51 -0.35 -6.23
CA LEU A 26 5.23 0.85 -6.63
C LEU A 26 5.68 1.66 -5.40
N LEU A 27 4.82 1.85 -4.39
CA LEU A 27 5.20 2.57 -3.17
C LEU A 27 6.45 1.99 -2.48
N LYS A 28 6.57 0.66 -2.45
CA LYS A 28 7.75 -0.02 -1.89
C LYS A 28 9.00 0.27 -2.71
N GLY A 29 8.88 0.25 -4.04
CA GLY A 29 9.96 0.62 -4.95
C GLY A 29 10.40 2.07 -4.77
N TRP A 30 9.45 3.01 -4.77
CA TRP A 30 9.71 4.43 -4.54
C TRP A 30 10.37 4.70 -3.20
N LEU A 31 10.00 3.97 -2.14
CA LEU A 31 10.65 4.09 -0.84
C LEU A 31 12.15 3.77 -0.92
N ILE A 32 12.48 2.62 -1.52
CA ILE A 32 13.86 2.14 -1.62
C ILE A 32 14.68 3.10 -2.48
N SER A 33 14.14 3.54 -3.62
CA SER A 33 14.79 4.50 -4.50
C SER A 33 15.08 5.82 -3.77
N LEU A 34 14.11 6.35 -3.02
CA LEU A 34 14.27 7.60 -2.27
C LEU A 34 15.33 7.49 -1.18
N ILE A 35 15.35 6.38 -0.43
CA ILE A 35 16.40 6.09 0.56
C ILE A 35 17.77 5.99 -0.12
N ALA A 36 17.88 5.26 -1.23
CA ALA A 36 19.14 5.08 -1.95
C ALA A 36 19.71 6.41 -2.48
N VAL A 37 18.86 7.26 -3.07
CA VAL A 37 19.25 8.59 -3.56
C VAL A 37 19.77 9.45 -2.40
N ILE A 38 19.06 9.46 -1.27
CA ILE A 38 19.46 10.27 -0.12
C ILE A 38 20.78 9.78 0.49
N LEU A 39 20.99 8.46 0.58
CA LEU A 39 22.26 7.89 1.05
C LEU A 39 23.43 8.13 0.07
N ALA A 40 23.17 8.20 -1.23
CA ALA A 40 24.18 8.56 -2.21
C ALA A 40 24.56 10.04 -2.09
N LEU A 41 23.55 10.91 -2.00
CA LEU A 41 23.75 12.35 -1.87
C LEU A 41 24.34 12.76 -0.52
N SER A 42 24.20 11.96 0.54
CA SER A 42 24.83 12.26 1.83
C SER A 42 26.35 12.11 1.83
N LYS A 43 26.92 11.46 0.80
CA LYS A 43 28.38 11.34 0.63
C LYS A 43 29.00 12.57 -0.03
N ASP A 44 28.24 13.25 -0.88
CA ASP A 44 28.65 14.48 -1.52
C ASP A 44 28.18 15.65 -0.66
N SER A 45 29.09 16.59 -0.36
CA SER A 45 28.86 17.77 0.49
C SER A 45 27.70 18.70 0.11
N ILE A 46 26.86 18.35 -0.88
CA ILE A 46 25.68 19.10 -1.34
C ILE A 46 24.57 19.11 -0.27
N LEU A 47 24.43 18.03 0.50
CA LEU A 47 23.58 17.99 1.69
C LEU A 47 24.45 18.25 2.93
N THR A 48 24.94 19.49 3.09
CA THR A 48 25.63 19.95 4.32
C THR A 48 24.74 19.98 5.57
N ALA A 49 23.50 19.47 5.50
CA ALA A 49 22.71 19.22 6.69
C ALA A 49 23.36 18.05 7.43
N ASP A 50 23.72 18.27 8.70
CA ASP A 50 24.22 17.24 9.61
C ASP A 50 23.42 15.94 9.39
N ILE A 51 24.10 14.84 9.09
CA ILE A 51 23.52 13.54 8.68
C ILE A 51 22.41 13.10 9.65
N ARG A 52 22.48 13.58 10.90
CA ARG A 52 21.44 13.56 11.94
C ARG A 52 20.06 13.95 11.38
N TYR A 53 19.92 15.12 10.76
CA TYR A 53 18.64 15.63 10.26
C TYR A 53 18.11 14.84 9.07
N ILE A 54 18.99 14.36 8.18
CA ILE A 54 18.59 13.60 6.99
C ILE A 54 17.87 12.30 7.39
N SER A 55 18.43 11.58 8.36
CA SER A 55 17.82 10.32 8.85
C SER A 55 16.46 10.53 9.51
N THR A 56 16.28 11.64 10.25
CA THR A 56 14.99 12.02 10.83
C THR A 56 13.97 12.44 9.77
N ILE A 57 14.39 13.18 8.75
CA ILE A 57 13.51 13.61 7.65
C ILE A 57 12.98 12.39 6.87
N LEU A 58 13.79 11.35 6.69
CA LEU A 58 13.41 10.11 6.01
C LEU A 58 12.35 9.28 6.74
N ILE A 59 12.13 9.49 8.04
CA ILE A 59 11.08 8.79 8.79
C ILE A 59 9.69 9.19 8.29
N LEU A 60 9.50 10.46 7.93
CA LEU A 60 8.21 10.98 7.45
C LEU A 60 7.72 10.25 6.18
N PRO A 61 8.48 10.18 5.06
CA PRO A 61 8.04 9.47 3.86
C PRO A 61 7.85 7.98 4.10
N VAL A 62 8.61 7.34 5.00
CA VAL A 62 8.39 5.93 5.38
C VAL A 62 7.01 5.74 5.99
N ILE A 63 6.62 6.58 6.95
CA ILE A 63 5.30 6.49 7.61
C ILE A 63 4.18 6.76 6.60
N VAL A 64 4.36 7.77 5.73
CA VAL A 64 3.39 8.12 4.69
C VAL A 64 3.20 6.95 3.72
N PHE A 65 4.29 6.37 3.20
CA PHE A 65 4.21 5.25 2.27
C PHE A 65 3.66 3.99 2.93
N TRP A 66 3.97 3.75 4.20
CA TRP A 66 3.41 2.64 4.96
C TRP A 66 1.89 2.76 5.10
N TYR A 67 1.38 3.96 5.42
CA TYR A 67 -0.05 4.21 5.47
C TYR A 67 -0.72 4.05 4.09
N LEU A 68 -0.14 4.62 3.04
CA LEU A 68 -0.68 4.53 1.68
C LEU A 68 -0.70 3.08 1.16
N ASP A 69 0.32 2.29 1.47
CA ASP A 69 0.36 0.88 1.11
C ASP A 69 -0.73 0.09 1.84
N ALA A 70 -0.92 0.36 3.14
CA ALA A 70 -2.05 -0.18 3.89
C ALA A 70 -3.41 0.24 3.32
N PHE A 71 -3.52 1.45 2.79
CA PHE A 71 -4.72 1.95 2.13
C PHE A 71 -5.00 1.17 0.84
N PHE A 72 -4.01 0.98 -0.03
CA PHE A 72 -4.16 0.21 -1.26
C PHE A 72 -4.51 -1.25 -0.98
N LEU A 73 -3.86 -1.88 0.00
CA LEU A 73 -4.17 -3.24 0.42
C LEU A 73 -5.58 -3.36 1.04
N HIS A 74 -6.05 -2.35 1.77
CA HIS A 74 -7.43 -2.30 2.24
C HIS A 74 -8.43 -2.28 1.06
N LYS A 75 -8.20 -1.41 0.05
CA LYS A 75 -9.06 -1.34 -1.13
C LYS A 75 -9.05 -2.65 -1.90
N GLU A 76 -7.88 -3.23 -2.13
CA GLU A 76 -7.75 -4.53 -2.79
C GLU A 76 -8.61 -5.60 -2.11
N LYS A 77 -8.56 -5.71 -0.77
CA LYS A 77 -9.38 -6.65 -0.01
C LYS A 77 -10.89 -6.39 -0.17
N CYS A 78 -11.33 -5.13 -0.17
CA CYS A 78 -12.73 -4.81 -0.43
C CYS A 78 -13.16 -5.20 -1.84
N TYR A 79 -12.31 -5.01 -2.84
CA TYR A 79 -12.59 -5.42 -4.21
C TYR A 79 -12.57 -6.93 -4.39
N ARG A 80 -11.72 -7.68 -3.65
CA ARG A 80 -11.79 -9.15 -3.60
C ARG A 80 -13.13 -9.63 -3.03
N LYS A 81 -13.69 -8.94 -2.02
CA LYS A 81 -15.03 -9.23 -1.49
C LYS A 81 -16.14 -8.94 -2.51
N LEU A 82 -16.04 -7.82 -3.23
CA LEU A 82 -16.94 -7.51 -4.35
C LEU A 82 -16.86 -8.59 -5.43
N TYR A 83 -15.66 -9.03 -5.79
CA TYR A 83 -15.43 -10.11 -6.76
C TYR A 83 -16.11 -11.42 -6.33
N GLU A 84 -15.89 -11.85 -5.08
CA GLU A 84 -16.52 -13.04 -4.50
C GLU A 84 -18.06 -12.94 -4.54
N TRP A 85 -18.61 -11.77 -4.20
CA TRP A 85 -20.06 -11.54 -4.22
C TRP A 85 -20.64 -11.63 -5.63
N VAL A 86 -19.99 -11.02 -6.63
CA VAL A 86 -20.47 -11.05 -8.03
C VAL A 86 -20.56 -12.49 -8.54
N ILE A 87 -19.53 -13.31 -8.30
CA ILE A 87 -19.54 -14.73 -8.71
C ILE A 87 -20.71 -15.51 -8.10
N GLN A 88 -21.07 -15.23 -6.84
CA GLN A 88 -22.10 -15.98 -6.12
C GLN A 88 -23.54 -15.55 -6.43
N ASN A 89 -23.72 -14.31 -6.91
CA ASN A 89 -25.02 -13.67 -7.02
C ASN A 89 -25.44 -13.34 -8.45
N ARG A 90 -24.52 -13.26 -9.41
CA ARG A 90 -24.88 -12.81 -10.77
C ARG A 90 -25.88 -13.73 -11.48
N SER A 91 -25.85 -15.03 -11.22
CA SER A 91 -26.85 -15.97 -11.76
C SER A 91 -28.23 -15.91 -11.08
N LYS A 92 -28.37 -15.06 -10.05
CA LYS A 92 -29.59 -14.93 -9.24
C LYS A 92 -30.21 -13.54 -9.32
N THR A 93 -29.42 -12.50 -9.61
CA THR A 93 -29.88 -11.10 -9.63
C THR A 93 -29.02 -10.21 -10.53
N ASP A 94 -29.68 -9.23 -11.15
CA ASP A 94 -29.06 -8.12 -11.89
C ASP A 94 -28.74 -6.92 -11.00
N ASP A 95 -28.92 -7.04 -9.69
CA ASP A 95 -28.60 -5.96 -8.77
C ASP A 95 -27.15 -5.51 -8.92
N PHE A 96 -26.95 -4.19 -8.93
CA PHE A 96 -25.65 -3.54 -9.02
C PHE A 96 -24.81 -3.97 -10.23
N LEU A 97 -25.46 -4.31 -11.34
CA LEU A 97 -24.81 -4.65 -12.60
C LEU A 97 -23.80 -3.59 -13.01
N TYR A 98 -22.57 -4.03 -13.28
CA TYR A 98 -21.40 -3.19 -13.62
C TYR A 98 -21.00 -2.14 -12.56
N SER A 99 -21.56 -2.22 -11.36
CA SER A 99 -21.18 -1.32 -10.26
C SER A 99 -19.84 -1.72 -9.66
N LEU A 100 -18.88 -0.80 -9.67
CA LEU A 100 -17.58 -0.96 -9.00
C LEU A 100 -17.58 -0.39 -7.57
N ASP A 101 -18.76 -0.17 -6.99
CA ASP A 101 -18.89 0.33 -5.63
C ASP A 101 -18.72 -0.79 -4.58
N TYR A 102 -17.52 -0.81 -3.98
CA TYR A 102 -17.16 -1.72 -2.90
C TYR A 102 -17.65 -1.26 -1.51
N SER A 103 -18.38 -0.15 -1.39
CA SER A 103 -18.72 0.46 -0.10
C SER A 103 -19.43 -0.49 0.86
N ARG A 104 -20.26 -1.39 0.33
CA ARG A 104 -20.96 -2.43 1.11
C ARG A 104 -20.02 -3.41 1.83
N PHE A 105 -18.82 -3.64 1.29
CA PHE A 105 -17.82 -4.56 1.84
C PHE A 105 -16.80 -3.88 2.75
N LYS A 106 -16.90 -2.54 2.96
CA LYS A 106 -15.95 -1.80 3.81
C LYS A 106 -15.93 -2.28 5.26
N ILE A 107 -17.07 -2.75 5.77
CA ILE A 107 -17.23 -3.19 7.17
C ILE A 107 -16.67 -4.61 7.36
N GLU A 108 -16.69 -5.43 6.31
CA GLU A 108 -16.17 -6.80 6.33
C GLU A 108 -14.64 -6.87 6.29
N VAL A 109 -13.98 -5.77 5.91
CA VAL A 109 -12.53 -5.68 5.80
C VAL A 109 -11.98 -4.87 6.97
N ASN A 110 -10.88 -5.37 7.54
CA ASN A 110 -10.14 -4.67 8.59
C ASN A 110 -9.81 -3.22 8.18
N ARG A 111 -9.88 -2.30 9.15
CA ARG A 111 -9.53 -0.90 8.96
C ARG A 111 -8.08 -0.76 8.47
N THR A 112 -7.82 0.26 7.65
CA THR A 112 -6.48 0.58 7.13
C THR A 112 -5.39 0.59 8.20
N ARG A 113 -5.69 1.14 9.39
CA ARG A 113 -4.76 1.17 10.53
C ARG A 113 -4.36 -0.23 11.02
N VAL A 114 -5.30 -1.18 11.05
CA VAL A 114 -5.00 -2.58 11.43
C VAL A 114 -4.19 -3.27 10.32
N ILE A 115 -4.49 -2.97 9.06
CA ILE A 115 -3.75 -3.50 7.91
C ILE A 115 -2.31 -2.99 7.87
N MET A 116 -2.07 -1.77 8.32
CA MET A 116 -0.72 -1.20 8.45
C MET A 116 0.19 -2.10 9.29
N PHE A 117 -0.31 -2.63 10.41
CA PHE A 117 0.42 -3.56 11.27
C PHE A 117 0.21 -5.04 10.92
N SER A 118 -0.19 -5.35 9.68
CA SER A 118 -0.39 -6.72 9.23
C SER A 118 0.94 -7.45 8.99
N LYS A 119 0.91 -8.78 9.01
CA LYS A 119 2.09 -9.65 8.81
C LYS A 119 2.83 -9.38 7.48
N THR A 120 2.17 -8.80 6.48
CA THR A 120 2.76 -8.54 5.16
C THR A 120 3.43 -7.17 5.07
N LEU A 121 2.93 -6.15 5.79
CA LEU A 121 3.47 -4.80 5.74
C LEU A 121 4.45 -4.51 6.88
N LEU A 122 4.20 -5.08 8.06
CA LEU A 122 5.00 -4.83 9.26
C LEU A 122 6.48 -5.17 9.09
N PRO A 123 6.89 -6.33 8.52
CA PRO A 123 8.31 -6.63 8.36
C PRO A 123 9.02 -5.64 7.45
N PHE A 124 8.39 -5.27 6.32
CA PHE A 124 8.99 -4.35 5.35
C PHE A 124 9.20 -2.95 5.95
N TYR A 125 8.12 -2.29 6.36
CA TYR A 125 8.23 -0.91 6.87
C TYR A 125 8.81 -0.85 8.29
N GLY A 126 8.54 -1.86 9.12
CA GLY A 126 9.07 -1.94 10.47
C GLY A 126 10.58 -2.07 10.49
N ILE A 127 11.16 -2.96 9.67
CA ILE A 127 12.62 -3.09 9.56
C ILE A 127 13.23 -1.80 9.00
N THR A 128 12.65 -1.21 7.94
CA THR A 128 13.14 0.07 7.39
C THR A 128 13.12 1.19 8.44
N LEU A 129 12.04 1.29 9.23
CA LEU A 129 11.92 2.29 10.28
C LEU A 129 12.93 2.04 11.42
N CYS A 130 13.10 0.79 11.86
CA CYS A 130 14.09 0.42 12.87
C CYS A 130 15.52 0.78 12.45
N ILE A 131 15.87 0.55 11.19
CA ILE A 131 17.19 0.91 10.65
C ILE A 131 17.40 2.43 10.69
N LEU A 132 16.41 3.20 10.21
CA LEU A 132 16.51 4.67 10.20
C LEU A 132 16.59 5.26 11.61
N ILE A 133 15.82 4.72 12.56
CA ILE A 133 15.89 5.12 13.97
C ILE A 133 17.25 4.77 14.55
N GLY A 134 17.77 3.57 14.30
CA GLY A 134 19.09 3.15 14.78
C GLY A 134 20.21 4.07 14.28
N ILE A 135 20.19 4.43 12.99
CA ILE A 135 21.11 5.38 12.39
C ILE A 135 20.96 6.77 13.03
N SER A 136 19.71 7.25 13.19
CA SER A 136 19.45 8.55 13.81
C SER A 136 19.98 8.61 15.24
N VAL A 137 19.75 7.57 16.05
CA VAL A 137 20.26 7.49 17.42
C VAL A 137 21.78 7.48 17.42
N TYR A 138 22.41 6.60 16.65
CA TYR A 138 23.88 6.52 16.55
C TYR A 138 24.49 7.88 16.22
N ASN A 139 23.94 8.59 15.24
CA ASN A 139 24.45 9.89 14.82
C ASN A 139 24.27 10.98 15.88
N ASN A 140 23.23 10.92 16.74
CA ASN A 140 23.02 11.94 17.78
C ASN A 140 23.91 11.75 19.02
N PHE A 141 24.36 10.53 19.29
CA PHE A 141 25.17 10.20 20.48
C PHE A 141 26.69 10.16 20.23
N MET A 142 27.12 10.09 18.97
CA MET A 142 28.52 10.14 18.55
C MET A 142 28.84 11.50 17.90
#